data_AF-A0A521V4X2-F1
#
_entry.id   AF-A0A521V4X2-F1
#
_cell.length_a   1.000
_cell.length_b   1.000
_cell.length_c   1.000
_cell.angle_alpha   90.00
_cell.angle_beta   90.00
_cell.angle_gamma   90.00
#
_symmetry.space_group_name_H-M   'P 1'
#
loop_
_entity.id
_entity.type
_entity.pdbx_description
1 polymer ?
#
loop_
_entity_poly.entity_id
_entity_poly.type
_entity_poly.pdbx_seq_one_letter_code
_entity_poly.pdbx_strand_id
1 'polypeptide(L)'
;MLIRSLIVLLVVLNLGVAAWWVLHDTPAQTPVLQPAGVPRLQLREEATPVRDVPAPAPERQAPATAQRPAPTTACTGEEAGAAGWRVYLPSQSSLEAADDAAGRIAAAGFSDYLVLREGSEANSIALGRYGTREAAQRRLAALQAAGFAARCARIEAESQD
;
A
#
# COMPACT_ATOMS: atom_id res chain seq x y z
N MET A 1 -22.66 -25.49 26.94
CA MET A 1 -23.76 -25.58 25.95
C MET A 1 -23.81 -24.32 25.07
N LEU A 2 -23.88 -23.12 25.65
CA LEU A 2 -23.96 -21.84 24.91
C LEU A 2 -22.88 -21.61 23.84
N ILE A 3 -21.59 -21.84 24.14
CA ILE A 3 -20.49 -21.64 23.17
C ILE A 3 -20.66 -22.52 21.92
N ARG A 4 -21.07 -23.79 22.11
CA ARG A 4 -21.32 -24.71 21.00
C ARG A 4 -22.51 -24.25 20.15
N SER A 5 -23.59 -23.79 20.79
CA SER A 5 -24.74 -23.21 20.10
C SER A 5 -24.37 -21.94 19.32
N LEU A 6 -23.51 -21.08 19.87
CA LEU A 6 -23.04 -19.85 19.21
C LEU A 6 -22.18 -20.16 17.97
N ILE A 7 -21.33 -21.18 18.04
CA ILE A 7 -20.54 -21.65 16.88
C ILE A 7 -21.46 -22.17 15.79
N VAL A 8 -22.44 -23.03 16.14
CA VAL A 8 -23.39 -23.58 15.15
C VAL A 8 -24.21 -22.46 14.51
N LEU A 9 -24.70 -21.50 15.30
CA LEU A 9 -25.42 -20.34 14.78
C LEU A 9 -24.56 -19.53 13.80
N LEU A 10 -23.29 -19.29 14.15
CA LEU A 10 -22.36 -18.54 13.32
C LEU A 10 -22.06 -19.28 12.00
N VAL A 11 -21.91 -20.61 12.05
CA VAL A 11 -21.74 -21.44 10.84
C VAL A 11 -22.98 -21.35 9.95
N VAL A 12 -24.18 -21.50 10.51
CA VAL A 12 -25.43 -21.39 9.74
C VAL A 12 -25.57 -20.01 9.09
N LEU A 13 -25.23 -18.94 9.83
CA LEU A 13 -25.28 -17.57 9.30
C LEU A 13 -24.30 -17.37 8.13
N ASN A 14 -23.05 -17.84 8.26
CA ASN A 14 -22.05 -17.74 7.20
C ASN A 14 -22.46 -18.53 5.95
N LEU A 15 -23.04 -19.73 6.13
CA LEU A 15 -23.55 -20.52 5.01
C LEU A 15 -24.71 -19.83 4.30
N GLY A 16 -25.57 -19.12 5.02
CA GLY A 16 -26.63 -18.30 4.43
C GLY A 16 -26.07 -17.20 3.53
N VAL A 17 -25.04 -16.48 4.00
CA VAL A 17 -24.36 -15.44 3.21
C VAL A 17 -23.68 -16.05 1.98
N ALA A 18 -22.98 -17.17 2.14
CA ALA A 18 -22.33 -17.86 1.02
C ALA A 18 -23.34 -18.35 -0.02
N ALA A 19 -24.45 -18.94 0.41
CA ALA A 19 -25.52 -19.39 -0.47
C ALA A 19 -26.20 -18.22 -1.20
N TRP A 20 -26.37 -17.09 -0.51
CA TRP A 20 -26.88 -15.86 -1.12
C TRP A 20 -25.95 -15.36 -2.22
N TRP A 21 -24.63 -15.32 -1.98
CA TRP A 21 -23.64 -14.95 -3.00
C TRP A 21 -23.67 -15.85 -4.23
N VAL A 22 -23.84 -17.17 -4.05
CA VAL A 22 -23.93 -18.12 -5.17
C VAL A 22 -25.20 -17.92 -5.99
N LEU A 23 -26.29 -17.49 -5.36
CA LEU A 23 -27.59 -17.33 -6.02
C LEU A 23 -27.83 -15.92 -6.57
N HIS A 24 -27.01 -14.94 -6.18
CA HIS A 24 -27.18 -13.55 -6.61
C HIS A 24 -26.26 -13.25 -7.81
N ASP A 25 -26.83 -13.22 -9.01
CA ASP A 25 -26.14 -12.76 -10.20
C ASP A 25 -25.74 -11.28 -10.07
N THR A 26 -24.55 -10.93 -10.56
CA THR A 26 -24.16 -9.52 -10.72
C THR A 26 -25.08 -8.85 -11.74
N PRO A 27 -25.76 -7.74 -11.39
CA PRO A 27 -26.63 -7.05 -12.33
C PRO A 27 -25.80 -6.56 -13.52
N ALA A 28 -26.29 -6.81 -14.74
CA ALA A 28 -25.70 -6.28 -15.95
C ALA A 28 -25.68 -4.75 -15.88
N GLN A 29 -24.51 -4.14 -16.10
CA GLN A 29 -24.38 -2.68 -16.12
C GLN A 29 -25.15 -2.14 -17.32
N THR A 30 -26.29 -1.49 -17.07
CA THR A 30 -27.04 -0.78 -18.10
C THR A 30 -26.22 0.43 -18.54
N PRO A 31 -25.85 0.58 -19.83
CA PRO A 31 -25.14 1.77 -20.29
C PRO A 31 -26.05 2.98 -20.14
N VAL A 32 -25.80 3.80 -19.12
CA VAL A 32 -26.43 5.10 -18.94
C VAL A 32 -25.82 6.09 -19.94
N LEU A 33 -26.67 6.83 -20.66
CA LEU A 33 -26.22 7.94 -21.50
C LEU A 33 -25.68 9.04 -20.57
N GLN A 34 -24.36 9.25 -20.59
CA GLN A 34 -23.72 10.22 -19.71
C GLN A 34 -23.92 11.64 -20.26
N PRO A 35 -24.26 12.63 -19.42
CA PRO A 35 -24.33 14.04 -19.82
C PRO A 35 -22.97 14.52 -20.32
N ALA A 36 -22.96 15.32 -21.38
CA ALA A 36 -21.72 15.90 -21.92
C ALA A 36 -21.11 16.87 -20.90
N GLY A 37 -19.83 16.68 -20.56
CA GLY A 37 -19.04 17.65 -19.76
C GLY A 37 -18.55 17.16 -18.38
N VAL A 38 -18.88 15.94 -17.94
CA VAL A 38 -18.34 15.38 -16.69
C VAL A 38 -17.13 14.45 -16.96
N PRO A 39 -16.01 14.62 -16.23
CA PRO A 39 -14.85 13.73 -16.37
C PRO A 39 -15.21 12.30 -15.92
N ARG A 40 -14.86 11.30 -16.73
CA ARG A 40 -15.10 9.89 -16.39
C ARG A 40 -14.13 9.41 -15.33
N LEU A 41 -14.67 8.74 -14.32
CA LEU A 41 -13.89 7.90 -13.41
C LEU A 41 -13.43 6.69 -14.22
N GLN A 42 -12.13 6.64 -14.55
CA GLN A 42 -11.53 5.49 -15.22
C GLN A 42 -10.90 4.56 -14.18
N LEU A 43 -11.17 3.27 -14.33
CA LEU A 43 -10.48 2.25 -13.55
C LEU A 43 -9.00 2.28 -13.96
N ARG A 44 -8.10 2.44 -12.99
CA ARG A 44 -6.66 2.69 -13.20
C ARG A 44 -5.93 1.57 -13.99
N GLU A 45 -6.59 0.44 -14.22
CA GLU A 45 -6.11 -0.70 -15.00
C GLU A 45 -6.47 -0.62 -16.50
N GLU A 46 -7.42 0.23 -16.90
CA GLU A 46 -7.79 0.47 -18.32
C GLU A 46 -6.99 1.63 -18.96
N ALA A 47 -6.02 2.18 -18.24
CA ALA A 47 -5.10 3.17 -18.78
C ALA A 47 -4.10 2.46 -19.72
N THR A 48 -4.55 2.10 -20.93
CA THR A 48 -3.66 1.75 -22.03
C THR A 48 -3.11 3.08 -22.57
N PRO A 49 -1.83 3.43 -22.34
CA PRO A 49 -1.29 4.68 -22.87
C PRO A 49 -1.25 4.59 -24.39
N VAL A 50 -1.99 5.46 -25.06
CA VAL A 50 -1.75 5.78 -26.46
C VAL A 50 -0.33 6.32 -26.55
N ARG A 51 0.49 5.58 -27.30
CA ARG A 51 1.90 5.82 -27.53
C ARG A 51 2.06 7.03 -28.43
N ASP A 52 2.46 8.16 -27.87
CA ASP A 52 3.04 9.26 -28.63
C ASP A 52 4.57 9.30 -28.52
N VAL A 53 5.16 9.74 -29.63
CA VAL A 53 6.50 9.52 -30.20
C VAL A 53 7.62 10.33 -29.50
N PRO A 54 8.92 9.96 -29.62
CA PRO A 54 10.01 10.39 -28.73
C PRO A 54 10.89 11.53 -29.28
N ALA A 55 11.57 12.28 -28.39
CA ALA A 55 12.95 12.83 -28.46
C ALA A 55 13.12 14.14 -27.63
N PRO A 56 14.34 14.60 -27.27
CA PRO A 56 15.56 13.89 -26.83
C PRO A 56 16.11 14.41 -25.47
N ALA A 57 16.98 13.62 -24.84
CA ALA A 57 17.89 14.03 -23.74
C ALA A 57 19.08 14.84 -24.33
N PRO A 58 19.82 15.71 -23.59
CA PRO A 58 20.56 15.39 -22.36
C PRO A 58 20.43 16.50 -21.27
N GLU A 59 20.75 16.27 -20.00
CA GLU A 59 22.09 16.52 -19.47
C GLU A 59 22.28 15.92 -18.06
N ARG A 60 23.53 15.51 -17.85
CA ARG A 60 24.06 14.72 -16.76
C ARG A 60 24.48 15.65 -15.63
N GLN A 61 23.89 15.49 -14.44
CA GLN A 61 24.43 16.09 -13.21
C GLN A 61 24.53 15.04 -12.10
N ALA A 62 25.79 14.69 -11.81
CA ALA A 62 26.28 14.18 -10.53
C ALA A 62 27.52 15.06 -10.21
N PRO A 63 27.81 15.41 -8.95
CA PRO A 63 28.07 14.40 -7.93
C PRO A 63 27.62 14.70 -6.49
N ALA A 64 27.66 13.65 -5.66
CA ALA A 64 27.83 13.62 -4.20
C ALA A 64 26.77 14.36 -3.35
N THR A 65 26.01 13.65 -2.52
CA THR A 65 26.56 13.13 -1.25
C THR A 65 26.13 11.70 -1.00
N ALA A 66 27.12 10.80 -0.91
CA ALA A 66 26.92 9.49 -0.31
C ALA A 66 26.69 9.67 1.20
N GLN A 67 25.44 9.92 1.59
CA GLN A 67 25.01 9.63 2.95
C GLN A 67 25.01 8.12 3.09
N ARG A 68 26.07 7.59 3.71
CA ARG A 68 26.02 6.29 4.37
C ARG A 68 24.83 6.33 5.32
N PRO A 69 23.75 5.56 5.09
CA PRO A 69 22.83 5.31 6.16
C PRO A 69 23.60 4.43 7.14
N ALA A 70 23.82 4.94 8.34
CA ALA A 70 23.99 4.08 9.49
C ALA A 70 22.89 3.00 9.43
N PRO A 71 23.16 1.75 9.87
CA PRO A 71 22.12 0.74 9.95
C PRO A 71 21.07 1.24 10.95
N THR A 72 20.03 1.92 10.43
CA THR A 72 18.86 2.32 11.20
C THR A 72 18.00 1.08 11.37
N THR A 73 18.48 0.19 12.24
CA THR A 73 17.69 -0.94 12.75
C THR A 73 16.66 -0.47 13.78
N ALA A 74 16.61 0.83 14.07
CA ALA A 74 15.71 1.42 15.05
C ALA A 74 14.48 2.05 14.38
N CYS A 75 13.29 1.63 14.81
CA CYS A 75 12.07 2.36 14.53
C CYS A 75 12.14 3.77 15.15
N THR A 76 11.93 4.81 14.36
CA THR A 76 12.02 6.20 14.83
C THR A 76 10.74 6.61 15.56
N GLY A 77 10.84 7.00 16.84
CA GLY A 77 9.75 7.56 17.67
C GLY A 77 9.68 7.01 19.10
N GLU A 78 9.18 7.79 20.06
CA GLU A 78 9.16 7.47 21.51
C GLU A 78 7.81 6.87 21.97
N GLU A 79 7.76 5.77 22.72
CA GLU A 79 6.52 4.95 22.93
C GLU A 79 5.31 5.64 23.59
N ALA A 80 5.47 6.80 24.23
CA ALA A 80 4.37 7.45 24.94
C ALA A 80 3.31 8.02 23.97
N GLY A 81 2.11 7.43 23.96
CA GLY A 81 0.90 7.98 23.32
C GLY A 81 0.72 7.71 21.82
N ALA A 82 1.34 6.68 21.23
CA ALA A 82 1.25 6.42 19.79
C ALA A 82 -0.10 5.83 19.36
N ALA A 83 -0.66 6.31 18.23
CA ALA A 83 -1.77 5.64 17.54
C ALA A 83 -1.33 4.38 16.77
N GLY A 84 -0.03 4.07 16.75
CA GLY A 84 0.55 2.88 16.13
C GLY A 84 1.91 3.16 15.46
N TRP A 85 2.40 2.16 14.74
CA TRP A 85 3.65 2.16 14.01
C TRP A 85 3.39 1.92 12.53
N ARG A 86 4.15 2.55 11.64
CA ARG A 86 4.10 2.29 10.19
C ARG A 86 5.44 1.77 9.71
N VAL A 87 5.40 0.87 8.74
CA VAL A 87 6.57 0.46 7.97
C VAL A 87 6.35 0.93 6.53
N TYR A 88 7.35 1.61 5.96
CA TYR A 88 7.27 2.18 4.63
C TYR A 88 8.63 2.17 3.94
N LEU A 89 8.63 2.15 2.61
CA LEU A 89 9.81 2.39 1.80
C LEU A 89 9.87 3.90 1.50
N PRO A 90 11.05 4.54 1.61
CA PRO A 90 11.23 5.94 1.29
C PRO A 90 10.85 6.23 -0.18
N SER A 91 10.56 7.50 -0.47
CA SER A 91 10.21 7.96 -1.82
C SER A 91 11.27 7.58 -2.83
N GLN A 92 10.82 6.95 -3.91
CA GLN A 92 11.67 6.53 -5.01
C GLN A 92 11.91 7.70 -5.97
N SER A 93 12.98 7.62 -6.75
CA SER A 93 13.39 8.69 -7.68
C SER A 93 12.39 8.96 -8.80
N SER A 94 11.46 8.04 -9.06
CA SER A 94 10.38 8.18 -10.04
C SER A 94 9.22 7.25 -9.71
N LEU A 95 8.06 7.50 -10.35
CA LEU A 95 6.90 6.61 -10.25
C LEU A 95 7.22 5.20 -10.75
N GLU A 96 7.92 5.11 -11.87
CA GLU A 96 8.36 3.83 -12.46
C GLU A 96 9.29 3.05 -11.51
N ALA A 97 10.22 3.74 -10.83
CA ALA A 97 11.06 3.12 -9.81
C ALA A 97 10.30 2.70 -8.54
N ALA A 98 9.14 3.33 -8.26
CA ALA A 98 8.22 2.90 -7.21
C ALA A 98 7.42 1.67 -7.62
N ASP A 99 6.91 1.63 -8.86
CA ASP A 99 6.19 0.48 -9.40
C ASP A 99 7.11 -0.76 -9.51
N ASP A 100 8.37 -0.59 -9.94
CA ASP A 100 9.37 -1.67 -9.95
C ASP A 100 9.70 -2.18 -8.55
N ALA A 101 9.83 -1.27 -7.58
CA ALA A 101 10.06 -1.66 -6.19
C ALA A 101 8.84 -2.39 -5.61
N ALA A 102 7.63 -1.94 -5.93
CA ALA A 102 6.38 -2.61 -5.58
C ALA A 102 6.28 -4.02 -6.19
N GLY A 103 6.63 -4.17 -7.48
CA GLY A 103 6.67 -5.47 -8.15
C GLY A 103 7.66 -6.44 -7.49
N ARG A 104 8.83 -5.94 -7.05
CA ARG A 104 9.80 -6.76 -6.29
C ARG A 104 9.27 -7.16 -4.92
N ILE A 105 8.55 -6.28 -4.22
CA ILE A 105 7.93 -6.56 -2.92
C ILE A 105 6.86 -7.66 -3.08
N ALA A 106 6.02 -7.57 -4.13
CA ALA A 106 5.03 -8.60 -4.46
C ALA A 106 5.70 -9.94 -4.79
N ALA A 107 6.76 -9.94 -5.60
CA ALA A 107 7.53 -11.14 -5.95
C ALA A 107 8.22 -11.78 -4.73
N ALA A 108 8.57 -10.99 -3.73
CA ALA A 108 9.09 -11.47 -2.44
C ALA A 108 7.98 -12.02 -1.51
N GLY A 109 6.73 -12.03 -1.94
CA GLY A 109 5.58 -12.58 -1.20
C GLY A 109 4.91 -11.60 -0.25
N PHE A 110 5.21 -10.30 -0.36
CA PHE A 110 4.57 -9.26 0.43
C PHE A 110 3.47 -8.59 -0.40
N SER A 111 2.22 -9.01 -0.20
CA SER A 111 1.07 -8.49 -0.96
C SER A 111 0.47 -7.21 -0.37
N ASP A 112 0.76 -6.91 0.90
CA ASP A 112 0.21 -5.77 1.62
C ASP A 112 1.08 -4.51 1.43
N TYR A 113 0.97 -3.87 0.27
CA TYR A 113 1.64 -2.60 -0.01
C TYR A 113 0.74 -1.59 -0.74
N LEU A 114 1.01 -0.30 -0.54
CA LEU A 114 0.32 0.79 -1.22
C LEU A 114 1.35 1.82 -1.70
N VAL A 115 1.38 2.09 -3.01
CA VAL A 115 2.26 3.09 -3.62
C VAL A 115 1.56 4.45 -3.56
N LEU A 116 2.15 5.40 -2.82
CA LEU A 116 1.67 6.77 -2.74
C LEU A 116 2.18 7.52 -3.97
N ARG A 117 1.28 8.03 -4.81
CA ARG A 117 1.67 8.73 -6.06
C ARG A 117 1.74 10.24 -5.91
N GLU A 118 1.04 10.79 -4.92
CA GLU A 118 0.81 12.22 -4.73
C GLU A 118 0.98 12.59 -3.24
N GLY A 119 1.32 13.86 -2.98
CA GLY A 119 1.56 14.39 -1.63
C GLY A 119 3.04 14.57 -1.29
N SER A 120 3.33 14.96 -0.04
CA SER A 120 4.68 15.15 0.48
C SER A 120 5.52 13.86 0.52
N GLU A 121 4.86 12.70 0.52
CA GLU A 121 5.46 11.36 0.43
C GLU A 121 5.24 10.71 -0.95
N ALA A 122 5.16 11.49 -2.03
CA ALA A 122 5.02 10.96 -3.39
C ALA A 122 6.12 9.95 -3.73
N ASN A 123 5.74 8.90 -4.46
CA ASN A 123 6.54 7.74 -4.83
C ASN A 123 7.05 6.89 -3.64
N SER A 124 6.46 7.02 -2.46
CA SER A 124 6.75 6.13 -1.32
C SER A 124 5.85 4.89 -1.35
N ILE A 125 6.27 3.82 -0.67
CA ILE A 125 5.51 2.57 -0.60
C ILE A 125 5.17 2.27 0.85
N ALA A 126 3.91 2.39 1.24
CA ALA A 126 3.44 1.99 2.56
C ALA A 126 3.31 0.45 2.61
N LEU A 127 3.91 -0.18 3.62
CA LEU A 127 4.00 -1.64 3.77
C LEU A 127 3.17 -2.19 4.94
N GLY A 128 2.40 -1.31 5.58
CA GLY A 128 1.45 -1.65 6.64
C GLY A 128 1.56 -0.78 7.90
N ARG A 129 0.47 -0.82 8.68
CA ARG A 129 0.32 -0.22 10.00
C ARG A 129 0.25 -1.31 11.06
N TYR A 130 0.94 -1.10 12.17
CA TYR A 130 1.08 -2.03 13.28
C TYR A 130 0.66 -1.37 14.60
N GLY A 131 0.02 -2.13 15.48
CA GLY A 131 -0.37 -1.65 16.81
C GLY A 131 0.80 -1.53 17.79
N THR A 132 1.86 -2.33 17.62
CA THR A 132 3.01 -2.38 18.53
C THR A 132 4.34 -2.17 17.81
N ARG A 133 5.35 -1.71 18.54
CA ARG A 133 6.70 -1.47 18.02
C ARG A 133 7.33 -2.79 17.57
N GLU A 134 7.18 -3.85 18.36
CA GLU A 134 7.77 -5.16 18.06
C GLU A 134 7.19 -5.78 16.79
N ALA A 135 5.89 -5.60 16.53
CA ALA A 135 5.28 -6.08 15.29
C ALA A 135 5.86 -5.36 14.07
N ALA A 136 6.03 -4.03 14.15
CA ALA A 136 6.64 -3.24 13.09
C ALA A 136 8.13 -3.60 12.89
N GLN A 137 8.89 -3.81 13.97
CA GLN A 137 10.30 -4.21 13.90
C GLN A 137 10.47 -5.59 13.25
N ARG A 138 9.63 -6.58 13.60
CA ARG A 138 9.68 -7.90 12.95
C ARG A 138 9.40 -7.80 11.46
N ARG A 139 8.43 -6.97 11.05
CA ARG A 139 8.17 -6.72 9.62
C ARG A 139 9.36 -6.05 8.94
N LEU A 140 9.93 -5.03 9.57
CA LEU A 140 11.11 -4.32 9.06
C LEU A 140 12.27 -5.32 8.82
N ALA A 141 12.55 -6.19 9.79
CA ALA A 141 13.59 -7.20 9.68
C ALA A 141 13.34 -8.18 8.53
N ALA A 142 12.09 -8.63 8.34
CA ALA A 142 11.72 -9.50 7.22
C ALA A 142 11.94 -8.82 5.85
N LEU A 143 11.58 -7.54 5.74
CA LEU A 143 11.78 -6.77 4.50
C LEU A 143 13.26 -6.48 4.24
N GLN A 144 14.04 -6.18 5.27
CA GLN A 144 15.49 -5.99 5.14
C GLN A 144 16.20 -7.29 4.77
N ALA A 145 15.78 -8.42 5.33
CA ALA A 145 16.29 -9.75 4.95
C ALA A 145 15.97 -10.08 3.48
N ALA A 146 14.85 -9.59 2.96
CA ALA A 146 14.50 -9.69 1.54
C ALA A 146 15.18 -8.61 0.66
N GLY A 147 16.02 -7.74 1.24
CA GLY A 147 16.82 -6.75 0.51
C GLY A 147 16.14 -5.39 0.29
N PHE A 148 15.02 -5.12 0.98
CA PHE A 148 14.30 -3.85 0.87
C PHE A 148 14.77 -2.86 1.94
N ALA A 149 15.06 -1.62 1.52
CA ALA A 149 15.43 -0.52 2.42
C ALA A 149 14.21 0.11 3.11
N ALA A 150 13.39 -0.73 3.75
CA ALA A 150 12.24 -0.29 4.51
C ALA A 150 12.66 0.51 5.75
N ARG A 151 11.78 1.40 6.20
CA ARG A 151 11.90 2.22 7.41
C ARG A 151 10.66 2.04 8.26
N CYS A 152 10.86 2.16 9.57
CA CYS A 152 9.82 2.08 10.56
C CYS A 152 9.72 3.42 11.29
N ALA A 153 8.53 4.02 11.33
CA ALA A 153 8.27 5.26 12.05
C ALA A 153 6.98 5.15 12.88
N ARG A 154 6.87 5.93 13.96
CA ARG A 154 5.58 6.08 14.64
C ARG A 154 4.57 6.76 13.71
N ILE A 155 3.30 6.41 13.87
CA ILE A 155 2.20 7.19 13.31
C ILE A 155 1.82 8.19 14.39
N GLU A 156 2.07 9.47 14.09
CA GLU A 156 1.56 10.56 14.91
C GLU A 156 0.03 10.49 14.86
N ALA A 157 -0.63 10.55 16.02
CA ALA A 157 -2.05 10.76 16.02
C ALA A 157 -2.27 12.14 15.40
N GLU A 158 -2.81 12.22 14.19
CA GLU A 158 -3.32 13.48 13.64
C GLU A 158 -4.32 14.02 14.65
N SER A 159 -3.88 14.97 15.47
CA SER A 159 -4.76 15.88 16.18
C SER A 159 -5.38 16.78 15.12
N GLN A 160 -6.49 16.33 14.53
CA GLN A 160 -7.43 17.21 13.84
C GLN A 160 -7.97 18.18 14.89
N ASP A 161 -7.48 19.42 14.82
CA ASP A 161 -8.04 20.59 15.50
C ASP A 161 -8.71 21.48 14.44
#